data_AF-A0A0P6VXS1-F1
#
_entry.id   AF-A0A0P6VXS1-F1
#
_cell.length_a   1.000
_cell.length_b   1.000
_cell.length_c   1.000
_cell.angle_alpha   90.00
_cell.angle_beta   90.00
_cell.angle_gamma   90.00
#
_symmetry.space_group_name_H-M   'P 1'
#
loop_
_entity.id
_entity.type
_entity.pdbx_description
1 polymer ?
#
loop_
_entity_poly.entity_id
_entity_poly.type
_entity_poly.pdbx_seq_one_letter_code
_entity_poly.pdbx_strand_id
1 'polypeptide(L)' 'MALEPGLAERLHQSLADCVGKQEARNEPAVVLVPGQVRAALARLVRHSVPSLSVLAYSEVPEDKRLKLVGTIS' A
#
# COMPACT_ATOMS: atom_id res chain seq x y z
N MET A 1 3.00 11.56 -17.83
CA MET A 1 2.49 10.21 -18.12
C MET A 1 1.29 10.00 -17.20
N ALA A 2 0.07 10.06 -17.74
CA ALA A 2 -1.13 9.84 -16.96
C ALA A 2 -1.26 8.34 -16.70
N LEU A 3 -1.45 7.94 -15.45
CA LEU A 3 -1.80 6.57 -15.09
C LEU A 3 -3.12 6.24 -15.79
N GLU A 4 -3.18 5.18 -16.58
CA GLU A 4 -4.40 4.80 -17.27
C GLU A 4 -5.53 4.58 -16.25
N PRO A 5 -6.74 5.15 -16.46
CA PRO A 5 -7.81 5.10 -15.46
C PRO A 5 -8.18 3.66 -15.06
N GLY A 6 -8.09 2.70 -15.98
CA GLY A 6 -8.31 1.28 -15.67
C GLY A 6 -7.25 0.66 -14.76
N LEU A 7 -6.00 1.12 -14.81
CA LEU A 7 -4.94 0.64 -13.93
C LEU A 7 -5.08 1.25 -12.53
N ALA A 8 -5.42 2.54 -12.44
CA ALA A 8 -5.66 3.22 -11.18
C ALA A 8 -6.80 2.55 -10.37
N GLU A 9 -7.90 2.20 -11.04
CA GLU A 9 -9.04 1.52 -10.42
C GLU A 9 -8.65 0.11 -9.92
N ARG A 10 -7.95 -0.68 -10.74
CA ARG A 10 -7.52 -2.03 -10.35
C ARG A 10 -6.55 -2.01 -9.18
N LEU A 11 -5.62 -1.04 -9.17
CA LEU A 11 -4.70 -0.83 -8.06
C LEU A 11 -5.47 -0.49 -6.79
N HIS A 12 -6.42 0.44 -6.86
CA HIS A 12 -7.26 0.82 -5.73
C HIS A 12 -8.06 -0.38 -5.21
N GLN A 13 -8.74 -1.12 -6.08
CA GLN A 13 -9.52 -2.31 -5.70
C GLN A 13 -8.65 -3.37 -5.01
N SER A 14 -7.45 -3.61 -5.53
CA SER A 14 -6.52 -4.61 -4.98
C SER A 14 -5.96 -4.19 -3.62
N LEU A 15 -5.66 -2.89 -3.44
CA LEU A 15 -5.25 -2.34 -2.16
C LEU A 15 -6.39 -2.43 -1.13
N ALA A 16 -7.62 -2.08 -1.51
CA ALA A 16 -8.78 -2.17 -0.63
C ALA A 16 -9.05 -3.61 -0.18
N ASP A 17 -8.97 -4.59 -1.08
CA ASP A 17 -9.12 -6.02 -0.75
C ASP A 17 -8.02 -6.50 0.23
N CYS A 18 -6.76 -6.14 -0.02
CA CYS A 18 -5.65 -6.48 0.88
C CYS A 18 -5.80 -5.85 2.27
N VAL A 19 -6.27 -4.60 2.33
CA VAL A 19 -6.54 -3.92 3.60
C VAL A 19 -7.67 -4.62 4.35
N GLY A 20 -8.80 -4.89 3.70
CA GLY A 20 -9.92 -5.58 4.32
C GLY A 20 -9.54 -6.97 4.86
N LYS A 21 -8.69 -7.71 4.15
CA LYS A 21 -8.15 -9.00 4.63
C LYS A 21 -7.27 -8.86 5.88
N GLN A 22 -6.45 -7.82 5.96
CA GLN A 22 -5.59 -7.55 7.12
C GLN A 22 -6.42 -7.09 8.31
N GLU A 23 -7.37 -6.18 8.09
CA GLU A 23 -8.32 -5.72 9.12
C GLU A 23 -9.16 -6.88 9.68
N ALA A 24 -9.64 -7.78 8.82
CA ALA A 24 -10.37 -8.98 9.25
C ALA A 24 -9.51 -9.93 10.12
N ARG A 25 -8.18 -9.87 9.99
CA ARG A 25 -7.21 -10.62 10.80
C ARG A 25 -6.72 -9.83 12.01
N ASN A 26 -7.20 -8.61 12.24
CA ASN A 26 -6.68 -7.67 13.23
C ASN A 26 -5.18 -7.38 13.03
N GLU A 27 -4.70 -7.46 11.79
CA GLU A 27 -3.32 -7.13 11.40
C GLU A 27 -3.26 -5.72 10.80
N PRO A 28 -2.19 -4.95 11.05
CA PRO A 28 -2.04 -3.63 10.44
C PRO A 28 -1.79 -3.75 8.94
N ALA A 29 -2.49 -2.94 8.15
CA ALA A 29 -2.26 -2.86 6.71
C ALA A 29 -1.11 -1.92 6.38
N VAL A 30 -0.01 -2.47 5.86
CA VAL A 30 1.18 -1.69 5.47
C VAL A 30 1.61 -2.06 4.06
N VAL A 31 1.82 -1.07 3.20
CA VAL A 31 2.43 -1.24 1.88
C VAL A 31 3.81 -0.60 1.84
N LEU A 32 4.77 -1.34 1.29
CA LEU A 32 6.14 -0.89 1.12
C LEU A 32 6.41 -0.48 -0.32
N VAL A 33 7.01 0.69 -0.48
CA VAL A 33 7.26 1.29 -1.79
C VAL A 33 8.64 1.95 -1.89
N PRO A 34 9.16 2.19 -3.10
CA PRO A 34 10.31 3.05 -3.29
C PRO A 34 10.03 4.48 -2.78
N GLY A 35 11.03 5.12 -2.14
CA GLY A 35 10.86 6.45 -1.52
C GLY A 35 10.32 7.52 -2.49
N GLN A 36 10.72 7.47 -3.75
CA GLN A 36 10.29 8.40 -4.81
C GLN A 36 8.78 8.43 -5.06
N VAL A 37 8.06 7.33 -4.82
CA VAL A 37 6.59 7.25 -5.03
C VAL A 37 5.79 7.30 -3.73
N ARG A 38 6.45 7.23 -2.57
CA ARG A 38 5.82 7.17 -1.24
C ARG A 38 4.79 8.27 -1.04
N ALA A 39 5.16 9.52 -1.28
CA ALA A 39 4.27 10.66 -1.04
C ALA A 39 3.05 10.67 -1.98
N ALA A 40 3.24 10.28 -3.25
CA ALA A 40 2.16 10.20 -4.22
C ALA A 40 1.17 9.09 -3.85
N LEU A 41 1.68 7.89 -3.54
CA LEU A 41 0.84 6.75 -3.19
C LEU A 41 0.12 6.99 -1.84
N ALA A 42 0.80 7.57 -0.85
CA ALA A 42 0.18 7.94 0.43
C ALA A 42 -1.01 8.90 0.24
N ARG A 43 -0.88 9.91 -0.63
CA ARG A 43 -1.98 10.85 -0.91
C ARG A 43 -3.14 10.19 -1.65
N LEU A 44 -2.82 9.29 -2.59
CA LEU A 44 -3.81 8.54 -3.36
C LEU A 44 -4.64 7.63 -2.43
N VAL A 45 -3.96 6.80 -1.63
CA VAL A 45 -4.65 5.82 -0.77
C VAL A 45 -5.30 6.43 0.46
N ARG A 46 -4.87 7.61 0.92
CA ARG A 46 -5.43 8.25 2.13
C ARG A 46 -6.94 8.49 2.06
N HIS A 47 -7.48 8.77 0.88
CA HIS A 47 -8.92 9.01 0.70
C HIS A 47 -9.69 7.70 0.48
N SER A 48 -9.04 6.76 -0.19
CA SER A 48 -9.55 5.46 -0.58
C SER A 48 -9.60 4.43 0.56
N VAL A 49 -8.47 4.29 1.25
CA VAL A 49 -8.21 3.28 2.27
C VAL A 49 -7.39 3.91 3.40
N PRO A 50 -8.02 4.70 4.28
CA PRO A 50 -7.32 5.52 5.27
C PRO A 50 -6.55 4.71 6.34
N SER A 51 -6.90 3.44 6.53
CA SER A 51 -6.22 2.50 7.43
C SER A 51 -4.91 1.92 6.84
N LEU A 52 -4.65 2.11 5.55
CA LEU A 52 -3.42 1.66 4.90
C LEU A 52 -2.27 2.61 5.19
N SER A 53 -1.23 2.09 5.85
CA SER A 53 0.02 2.81 6.05
C SER A 53 0.97 2.62 4.86
N VAL A 54 1.51 3.72 4.33
CA VAL A 54 2.49 3.71 3.24
C VAL A 54 3.87 4.07 3.78
N LEU A 55 4.79 3.11 3.72
CA LEU A 55 6.17 3.25 4.16
C LEU A 55 7.13 3.10 2.98
N ALA A 56 8.18 3.92 2.96
CA ALA A 56 9.30 3.70 2.07
C ALA A 56 10.19 2.56 2.59
N TYR A 57 10.87 1.84 1.70
CA TYR A 57 11.84 0.83 2.12
C TYR A 57 12.91 1.38 3.08
N SER A 58 13.30 2.65 2.92
CA SER A 58 14.24 3.34 3.81
C SER A 58 13.68 3.69 5.19
N GLU A 59 12.36 3.65 5.38
CA GLU A 59 11.72 3.90 6.68
C GLU A 59 11.63 2.63 7.55
N VAL A 60 11.95 1.45 6.99
CA VAL A 60 11.93 0.19 7.74
C VAL A 60 13.35 -0.15 8.21
N PRO A 61 13.57 -0.32 9.52
CA PRO A 61 14.85 -0.80 10.04
C PRO A 61 15.18 -2.20 9.51
N GLU A 62 16.45 -2.44 9.20
CA GLU A 62 16.94 -3.72 8.67
C GLU A 62 16.66 -4.93 9.59
N ASP A 63 16.51 -4.69 10.89
CA ASP A 63 16.20 -5.72 11.88
C ASP A 63 14.71 -6.11 11.94
N LYS A 64 13.83 -5.42 11.19
CA LYS A 64 12.40 -5.73 11.17
C LYS A 64 12.09 -6.90 10.23
N ARG A 65 11.50 -7.96 10.78
CA ARG A 65 10.91 -9.06 9.99
C ARG A 65 9.66 -8.57 9.26
N LEU A 66 9.76 -8.43 7.95
CA LEU A 66 8.64 -8.12 7.08
C LEU A 66 8.04 -9.42 6.54
N LYS A 67 6.72 -9.57 6.66
CA LYS A 67 5.98 -10.62 5.97
C LYS A 67 5.31 -10.02 4.74
N LEU A 68 5.81 -10.35 3.56
CA LEU A 68 5.20 -9.89 2.32
C LEU A 68 3.87 -10.64 2.12
N VAL A 69 2.76 -9.90 2.17
CA VAL A 69 1.40 -10.47 2.02
C VAL A 69 0.96 -10.53 0.54
N GLY A 70 1.63 -9.76 -0.33
CA GLY A 70 1.39 -9.75 -1.77
C GLY A 70 2.20 -8.67 -2.48
N THR A 71 2.19 -8.73 -3.82
CA THR A 71 2.76 -7.72 -4.72
C THR A 71 1.65 -7.24 -5.64
N ILE A 72 1.54 -5.93 -5.86
CA ILE A 72 0.60 -5.36 -6.82
C ILE A 72 1.37 -5.07 -8.12
N SER A 73 0.91 -5.65 -9.23
CA SER A 73 1.51 -5.54 -10.57
C SER A 73 0.51 -5.03 -11.60
#